data_AF-A0A7U9N0S5-F1
#
_entry.id   AF-A0A7U9N0S5-F1
#
_cell.length_a   1.000
_cell.length_b   1.000
_cell.length_c   1.000
_cell.angle_alpha   90.00
_cell.angle_beta   90.00
_cell.angle_gamma   90.00
#
_symmetry.space_group_name_H-M   'P 1'
#
loop_
_entity.id
_entity.type
_entity.pdbx_description
1 polymer ?
#
loop_
_entity_poly.entity_id
_entity_poly.type
_entity_poly.pdbx_seq_one_letter_code
_entity_poly.pdbx_strand_id
1 'polypeptide(L)'
;MVKLKVGRNIFDIDENDLILDNGACYMLVTQEIIKNYSSYSPTVSKKLFTDLKKCELIFTSEGLRQAAIKRYGNSVVTFWEFNIKKMQKMGY
;
A
#
# COMPACT_ATOMS: atom_id res chain seq x y z
N MET A 1 -11.74 -6.05 5.66
CA MET A 1 -10.58 -5.93 6.55
C MET A 1 -9.80 -7.24 6.61
N VAL A 2 -8.47 -7.18 6.56
CA VAL A 2 -7.50 -8.29 6.63
C VAL A 2 -6.25 -7.85 7.40
N LYS A 3 -5.47 -8.78 7.98
CA LYS A 3 -4.25 -8.41 8.73
C LYS A 3 -3.02 -8.54 7.85
N LEU A 4 -2.29 -7.45 7.66
CA LEU A 4 -1.06 -7.43 6.87
C LEU A 4 0.14 -7.04 7.75
N LYS A 5 1.14 -7.91 7.80
CA LYS A 5 2.42 -7.59 8.43
C LYS A 5 3.26 -6.72 7.50
N VAL A 6 3.57 -5.50 7.91
CA VAL A 6 4.46 -4.57 7.20
C VAL A 6 5.62 -4.20 8.12
N GLY A 7 6.82 -4.70 7.79
CA GLY A 7 8.00 -4.55 8.63
C GLY A 7 7.81 -5.23 9.98
N ARG A 8 7.86 -4.44 11.07
CA ARG A 8 7.71 -4.93 12.46
C ARG A 8 6.27 -4.83 12.99
N ASN A 9 5.35 -4.25 12.22
CA ASN A 9 3.99 -3.97 12.66
C ASN A 9 2.98 -4.79 11.85
N ILE A 10 1.77 -4.96 12.41
CA ILE A 10 0.63 -5.58 11.75
C ILE A 10 -0.44 -4.48 11.62
N PHE A 11 -0.97 -4.32 10.42
CA PHE A 11 -2.01 -3.35 10.11
C PHE A 11 -3.28 -4.08 9.72
N ASP A 12 -4.41 -3.54 10.15
CA ASP A 12 -5.73 -3.92 9.62
C ASP A 12 -5.93 -3.14 8.31
N ILE A 13 -6.05 -3.86 7.20
CA ILE A 13 -6.14 -3.31 5.84
C ILE A 13 -7.54 -3.50 5.30
N ASP A 14 -8.13 -2.45 4.73
CA ASP A 14 -9.40 -2.49 4.02
C ASP A 14 -9.33 -1.90 2.60
N GLU A 15 -10.46 -1.82 1.92
CA GLU A 15 -10.58 -1.34 0.54
C GLU A 15 -10.18 0.14 0.35
N ASN A 16 -10.09 0.92 1.42
CA ASN A 16 -9.67 2.33 1.36
C ASN A 16 -8.15 2.49 1.54
N ASP A 17 -7.44 1.42 1.92
CA ASP A 17 -6.01 1.47 2.11
C ASP A 17 -5.22 1.45 0.80
N LEU A 18 -4.15 2.24 0.74
CA LEU A 18 -3.35 2.43 -0.47
C LEU A 18 -1.86 2.26 -0.20
N ILE A 19 -1.20 1.55 -1.12
CA ILE A 19 0.26 1.64 -1.27
C ILE A 19 0.58 2.70 -2.31
N LEU A 20 1.43 3.67 -1.95
CA LEU A 20 2.08 4.59 -2.87
C LEU A 20 3.41 4.00 -3.33
N ASP A 21 3.57 3.86 -4.65
CA ASP A 21 4.86 3.70 -5.31
C ASP A 21 5.31 5.06 -5.82
N ASN A 22 6.44 5.57 -5.32
CA ASN A 22 7.00 6.85 -5.78
C ASN A 22 8.22 6.71 -6.70
N GLY A 23 8.50 5.50 -7.19
CA GLY A 23 9.66 5.18 -8.01
C GLY A 23 10.93 4.87 -7.22
N ALA A 24 10.96 5.13 -5.91
CA ALA A 24 12.08 4.81 -5.02
C ALA A 24 11.70 3.83 -3.90
N CYS A 25 10.51 3.98 -3.32
CA CYS A 25 9.99 3.15 -2.25
C CYS A 25 8.47 2.94 -2.34
N TYR A 26 7.99 1.96 -1.57
CA TYR A 26 6.58 1.65 -1.42
C TYR A 26 6.13 2.03 -0.01
N MET A 27 5.05 2.80 0.13
CA MET A 27 4.57 3.27 1.43
C MET A 27 3.07 3.01 1.58
N LEU A 28 2.66 2.50 2.73
CA LEU A 28 1.25 2.36 3.07
C LEU A 28 0.71 3.72 3.55
N VAL A 29 0.28 4.56 2.60
CA VAL A 29 0.07 6.01 2.84
C VAL A 29 -1.23 6.36 3.56
N THR A 30 -2.09 5.37 3.78
CA THR A 30 -3.34 5.47 4.54
C THR A 30 -3.19 5.03 5.99
N GLN A 31 -2.04 4.45 6.34
CA GLN A 31 -1.69 4.02 7.69
C GLN A 31 -0.52 4.85 8.21
N GLU A 32 -0.41 4.91 9.53
CA GLU A 32 0.63 5.67 10.20
C GLU A 32 1.23 4.88 11.37
N ILE A 33 2.54 4.98 11.55
CA ILE A 33 3.21 4.55 12.77
C ILE A 33 3.56 5.80 13.56
N ILE A 34 3.09 5.85 14.80
CA ILE A 34 3.48 6.87 15.75
C ILE A 34 4.66 6.31 16.56
N LYS A 35 5.80 7.00 16.51
CA LYS A 35 6.98 6.67 17.32
C LYS A 35 7.59 7.94 17.89
N ASN A 36 7.63 8.02 19.22
CA ASN A 36 8.06 9.21 19.95
C ASN A 36 7.26 10.45 19.48
N TYR A 37 7.95 11.53 19.11
CA TYR A 37 7.37 12.79 18.62
C TYR A 37 7.26 12.84 17.09
N SER A 38 7.27 11.69 16.42
CA SER A 38 7.21 11.60 14.95
C SER A 38 6.17 10.60 14.51
N SER A 39 5.56 10.87 13.36
CA SER A 39 4.61 10.00 12.71
C SER A 39 4.99 9.86 11.24
N TYR A 40 4.85 8.65 10.71
CA TYR A 40 5.25 8.35 9.34
C TYR A 40 4.47 7.17 8.77
N SER A 41 4.28 7.17 7.45
CA SER A 41 3.67 6.04 6.75
C SER A 41 4.61 4.83 6.76
N PRO A 42 4.10 3.61 7.07
CA PRO A 42 4.90 2.40 7.03
C PRO A 42 5.50 2.14 5.64
N THR A 43 6.80 1.87 5.56
CA THR A 43 7.44 1.45 4.32
C THR A 43 7.16 -0.04 4.05
N VAL A 44 6.56 -0.34 2.90
CA VAL A 44 6.36 -1.69 2.39
C VAL A 44 7.67 -2.16 1.74
N SER A 45 8.16 -3.34 2.15
CA SER A 45 9.40 -3.87 1.57
C SER A 45 9.19 -4.23 0.09
N LYS A 46 10.25 -4.10 -0.73
CA LYS A 46 10.20 -4.50 -2.14
C LYS A 46 9.77 -5.96 -2.32
N LYS A 47 10.21 -6.84 -1.42
CA LYS A 47 9.78 -8.24 -1.40
C LYS A 47 8.28 -8.37 -1.17
N LEU A 48 7.75 -7.75 -0.11
CA LEU A 48 6.32 -7.81 0.20
C LEU A 48 5.48 -7.25 -0.94
N PHE A 49 5.84 -6.07 -1.48
CA PHE A 49 5.15 -5.48 -2.62
C PHE A 49 5.14 -6.41 -3.84
N THR A 50 6.30 -7.01 -4.16
CA THR A 50 6.41 -7.94 -5.29
C THR A 50 5.58 -9.19 -5.07
N ASP A 51 5.57 -9.75 -3.85
CA ASP A 51 4.79 -10.94 -3.51
C ASP A 51 3.28 -10.65 -3.59
N LEU A 52 2.83 -9.51 -3.05
CA LEU A 52 1.43 -9.05 -3.18
C LEU A 52 1.03 -8.88 -4.64
N LYS A 53 1.88 -8.23 -5.46
CA LYS A 53 1.63 -8.02 -6.88
C LYS A 53 1.58 -9.34 -7.67
N LYS A 54 2.51 -10.26 -7.43
CA LYS A 54 2.54 -11.58 -8.08
C LYS A 54 1.31 -12.43 -7.74
N CYS A 55 0.81 -12.32 -6.51
CA CYS A 55 -0.42 -12.97 -6.09
C CYS A 55 -1.69 -12.21 -6.51
N GLU A 56 -1.55 -11.09 -7.23
CA GLU A 56 -2.65 -10.19 -7.63
C GLU A 56 -3.50 -9.73 -6.45
N LEU A 57 -2.86 -9.55 -5.29
CA LEU A 57 -3.46 -9.05 -4.06
C LEU A 57 -3.44 -7.53 -3.99
N ILE A 58 -2.65 -6.89 -4.86
CA ILE A 58 -2.70 -5.46 -5.11
C ILE A 58 -2.80 -5.21 -6.61
N PHE A 59 -3.45 -4.12 -6.98
CA PHE A 59 -3.61 -3.72 -8.37
C PHE A 59 -3.55 -2.20 -8.51
N THR A 60 -3.28 -1.74 -9.71
CA THR A 60 -3.32 -0.32 -10.07
C THR A 60 -4.15 -0.14 -11.33
N SER A 61 -4.56 1.09 -11.61
CA SER A 61 -5.35 1.47 -12.77
C SER A 61 -4.91 2.86 -13.23
N GLU A 62 -5.29 3.26 -14.46
CA GLU A 62 -5.01 4.61 -14.93
C GLU A 62 -5.69 5.67 -14.03
N GLY A 63 -6.88 5.38 -13.51
CA GLY A 63 -7.56 6.25 -12.54
C GLY A 63 -6.75 6.44 -11.25
N LEU A 64 -6.20 5.36 -10.69
CA LEU A 64 -5.34 5.40 -9.50
C LEU A 64 -4.03 6.15 -9.77
N ARG A 65 -3.44 5.94 -10.95
CA ARG A 65 -2.27 6.70 -11.39
C ARG A 65 -2.58 8.20 -11.46
N GLN A 66 -3.65 8.59 -12.16
CA GLN A 66 -4.03 10.00 -12.26
C GLN A 66 -4.37 10.62 -10.90
N ALA A 67 -4.99 9.86 -9.99
CA ALA A 67 -5.24 10.30 -8.62
C ALA A 67 -3.94 10.57 -7.84
N ALA A 68 -2.93 9.69 -7.98
CA ALA A 68 -1.61 9.88 -7.37
C ALA A 68 -0.92 11.12 -7.95
N ILE A 69 -0.91 11.26 -9.28
CA ILE A 69 -0.33 12.42 -9.97
C ILE A 69 -1.00 13.71 -9.51
N LYS A 70 -2.34 13.75 -9.45
CA LYS A 70 -3.09 14.92 -9.00
C LYS A 70 -2.76 15.31 -7.56
N ARG A 71 -2.56 14.33 -6.67
CA ARG A 71 -2.25 14.58 -5.25
C ARG A 71 -0.82 15.07 -5.03
N TYR A 72 0.15 14.51 -5.74
CA TYR A 72 1.57 14.76 -5.48
C TYR A 72 2.28 15.60 -6.55
N GLY A 73 1.61 15.94 -7.65
CA GLY A 73 2.16 16.75 -8.75
C GLY A 73 3.27 16.07 -9.56
N ASN A 74 3.39 14.74 -9.50
CA ASN A 74 4.50 13.99 -10.10
C ASN A 74 4.00 12.78 -10.90
N SER A 75 4.39 12.66 -12.18
CA SER A 75 3.95 11.59 -13.09
C SER A 75 4.55 10.21 -12.81
N VAL A 76 5.58 10.14 -11.94
CA VAL A 76 6.27 8.92 -11.50
C VAL A 76 5.50 8.20 -10.39
N VAL A 77 4.62 8.89 -9.65
CA VAL A 77 3.89 8.29 -8.53
C VAL A 77 2.69 7.46 -9.00
N THR A 78 2.39 6.37 -8.30
CA THR A 78 1.25 5.49 -8.58
C THR A 78 0.65 4.93 -7.29
N PHE A 79 -0.67 4.92 -7.19
CA PHE A 79 -1.38 4.21 -6.12
C PHE A 79 -1.69 2.77 -6.50
N TRP A 80 -1.68 1.91 -5.48
CA TRP A 80 -2.05 0.51 -5.54
C TRP A 80 -3.10 0.22 -4.47
N GLU A 81 -4.23 -0.35 -4.87
CA GLU A 81 -5.32 -0.80 -4.00
C GLU A 81 -5.15 -2.27 -3.63
N PHE A 82 -5.73 -2.67 -2.49
CA PHE A 82 -5.76 -4.06 -2.06
C PHE A 82 -6.99 -4.80 -2.57
N ASN A 83 -6.78 -6.02 -3.10
CA ASN A 83 -7.85 -6.94 -3.41
C ASN A 83 -8.29 -7.69 -2.14
N ILE A 84 -9.03 -7.00 -1.27
CA ILE A 84 -9.47 -7.52 0.03
C ILE A 84 -10.21 -8.85 -0.11
N LYS A 85 -11.09 -8.99 -1.10
CA LYS A 85 -11.82 -10.23 -1.36
C LYS A 85 -10.88 -11.41 -1.64
N LYS A 86 -9.80 -11.20 -2.40
CA LYS A 86 -8.81 -12.24 -2.69
C LYS A 86 -7.92 -12.54 -1.48
N MET A 87 -7.51 -11.50 -0.74
CA MET A 87 -6.75 -11.66 0.49
C MET A 87 -7.50 -12.50 1.53
N GLN A 88 -8.79 -12.21 1.75
CA GLN A 88 -9.65 -13.00 2.65
C GLN A 88 -9.74 -14.47 2.23
N LYS A 89 -9.91 -14.75 0.93
CA LYS A 89 -9.93 -16.13 0.40
C LYS A 89 -8.62 -16.88 0.61
N MET A 90 -7.50 -16.17 0.69
CA MET A 90 -6.17 -16.75 0.92
C MET A 90 -5.83 -16.89 2.42
N GLY A 91 -6.72 -16.48 3.33
CA GLY A 91 -6.52 -16.61 4.77
C GLY A 91 -5.62 -15.54 5.40
N TYR A 92 -5.55 -14.35 4.78
CA TYR A 92 -4.98 -13.16 5.41
C TYR A 92 -5.88 -12.60 6.52
#